data_AF-A0A850XH73-F1
#
_entry.id   AF-A0A850XH73-F1
#
_cell.length_a   1.000
_cell.length_b   1.000
_cell.length_c   1.000
_cell.angle_alpha   90.00
_cell.angle_beta   90.00
_cell.angle_gamma   90.00
#
_symmetry.space_group_name_H-M   'P 1'
#
loop_
_entity.id
_entity.type
_entity.pdbx_description
1 polymer ?
#
loop_
_entity_poly.entity_id
_entity_poly.type
_entity_poly.pdbx_seq_one_letter_code
_entity_poly.pdbx_strand_id
1 'polypeptide(L)'
;GGGGASRSPAMSSFSESALEKKLSELSNSQQSVQTLSLWLIHHRKHAGPIVSVWHRELRKAKSSRKLTFLYLANDVIQNSKRKGPEFTREFESVLVDAFSHVAREADEGCKKPLERLLNIWQERSVYGSEFIQQLKLSMEDSSSPQSKVAEEKKSLKRTFQQIQEEEDDDYPGSYSPQDPSAGPLLTEDLIKALQDLENAASGDATVRQKIASLPQEVQDVSLLEKITDKEAAERLSKTVDEACLLLAEYNGRLAAELEDRRQLARMLIEYTQNQKDVLMEKEKKLEEYKQKLARVTQVRKELKSHIQSLPDLSLLPNVTGGLAPLPSAGDLFSTD
;
A
#
# COMPACT_ATOMS: atom_id res chain seq x y z
N GLY A 1 53.73 31.50 -8.46
CA GLY A 1 53.15 30.32 -7.79
C GLY A 1 52.23 30.80 -6.69
N GLY A 2 50.97 30.38 -6.72
CA GLY A 2 49.96 30.81 -5.76
C GLY A 2 48.63 30.09 -6.01
N GLY A 3 48.65 28.76 -5.95
CA GLY A 3 47.45 27.94 -6.06
C GLY A 3 46.77 27.85 -4.70
N GLY A 4 45.68 28.61 -4.53
CA GLY A 4 44.76 28.45 -3.42
C GLY A 4 44.09 27.09 -3.49
N ALA A 5 44.47 26.18 -2.59
CA ALA A 5 43.77 24.94 -2.37
C ALA A 5 42.42 25.27 -1.69
N SER A 6 41.35 25.18 -2.47
CA SER A 6 39.98 25.15 -1.97
C SER A 6 39.85 24.06 -0.92
N ARG A 7 39.72 24.47 0.36
CA ARG A 7 39.33 23.57 1.45
C ARG A 7 37.94 23.01 1.15
N SER A 8 37.87 21.72 0.84
CA SER A 8 36.63 20.96 0.91
C SER A 8 36.06 21.02 2.34
N PRO A 9 34.75 21.19 2.54
CA PRO A 9 34.17 21.21 3.88
C PRO A 9 34.35 19.83 4.50
N ALA A 10 34.75 19.78 5.77
CA ALA A 10 34.94 18.55 6.53
C ALA A 10 33.66 17.70 6.48
N MET A 11 33.71 16.57 5.78
CA MET A 11 32.60 15.62 5.72
C MET A 11 32.42 15.01 7.10
N SER A 12 31.33 15.40 7.78
CA SER A 12 30.89 14.76 9.03
C SER A 12 30.83 13.25 8.84
N SER A 13 31.58 12.50 9.65
CA SER A 13 31.40 11.05 9.74
C SER A 13 29.99 10.73 10.27
N PHE A 14 29.48 9.55 9.91
CA PHE A 14 28.19 9.08 10.41
C PHE A 14 28.35 8.57 11.85
N SER A 15 27.45 8.97 12.74
CA SER A 15 27.23 8.36 14.05
C SER A 15 25.74 8.40 14.41
N GLU A 16 25.26 7.45 15.21
CA GLU A 16 23.86 7.46 15.67
C GLU A 16 23.53 8.73 16.47
N SER A 17 24.45 9.19 17.31
CA SER A 17 24.28 10.42 18.09
C SER A 17 24.15 11.68 17.22
N ALA A 18 24.88 11.75 16.09
CA ALA A 18 24.75 12.84 15.14
C ALA A 18 23.39 12.81 14.43
N LEU A 19 22.88 11.61 14.13
CA LEU A 19 21.56 11.42 13.57
C LEU A 19 20.45 11.80 14.56
N GLU A 20 20.54 11.36 15.82
CA GLU A 20 19.59 11.73 16.88
C GLU A 20 19.50 13.26 17.05
N LYS A 21 20.65 13.95 17.08
CA LYS A 21 20.68 15.42 17.14
C LYS A 21 20.00 16.04 15.92
N LYS A 22 20.31 15.58 14.71
CA LYS A 22 19.69 16.07 13.48
C LYS A 22 18.18 15.81 13.43
N LEU A 23 17.72 14.66 13.91
CA LEU A 23 16.30 14.33 14.04
C LEU A 23 15.62 15.20 15.10
N SER A 24 16.31 15.56 16.18
CA SER A 24 15.77 16.47 17.20
C SER A 24 15.51 17.88 16.64
N GLU A 25 16.33 18.34 15.69
CA GLU A 25 16.25 19.63 15.00
C GLU A 25 15.35 19.60 13.75
N LEU A 26 14.88 18.42 13.33
CA LEU A 26 14.02 18.26 12.15
C LEU A 26 12.71 19.03 12.31
N SER A 27 12.43 19.91 11.35
CA SER A 27 11.21 20.73 11.28
C SER A 27 10.36 20.36 10.05
N ASN A 28 9.10 20.81 10.04
CA ASN A 28 8.18 20.58 8.93
C ASN A 28 8.46 21.45 7.68
N SER A 29 9.59 22.17 7.63
CA SER A 29 9.98 22.95 6.46
C SER A 29 10.63 22.05 5.40
N GLN A 30 10.33 22.32 4.13
CA GLN A 30 10.86 21.54 3.00
C GLN A 30 12.40 21.51 3.00
N GLN A 31 13.04 22.63 3.31
CA GLN A 31 14.50 22.75 3.37
C GLN A 31 15.10 21.88 4.49
N SER A 32 14.45 21.81 5.66
CA SER A 32 14.92 20.98 6.77
C SER A 32 14.87 19.49 6.41
N VAL A 33 13.76 19.04 5.82
CA VAL A 33 13.58 17.65 5.35
C VAL A 33 14.59 17.30 4.26
N GLN A 34 14.74 18.14 3.23
CA GLN A 34 15.65 17.88 2.11
C GLN A 34 17.12 17.87 2.54
N THR A 35 17.53 18.80 3.40
CA THR A 35 18.91 18.88 3.87
C THR A 35 19.29 17.63 4.66
N LEU A 36 18.39 17.15 5.53
CA LEU A 36 18.63 15.93 6.27
C LEU A 36 18.58 14.69 5.36
N SER A 37 17.61 14.62 4.46
CA SER A 37 17.50 13.55 3.46
C SER A 37 18.79 13.38 2.65
N LEU A 38 19.35 14.47 2.13
CA LEU A 38 20.60 14.44 1.39
C LEU A 38 21.78 13.91 2.22
N TRP A 39 21.85 14.31 3.49
CA TRP A 39 22.86 13.80 4.42
C TRP A 39 22.69 12.30 4.68
N LEU A 40 21.46 11.80 4.84
CA LEU A 40 21.19 10.36 5.00
C LEU A 40 21.57 9.56 3.75
N ILE A 41 21.21 10.06 2.57
CA ILE A 41 21.55 9.42 1.28
C ILE A 41 23.06 9.37 1.08
N HIS A 42 23.78 10.41 1.48
CA HIS A 42 25.24 10.42 1.47
C HIS A 42 25.84 9.30 2.34
N HIS A 43 25.21 9.00 3.48
CA HIS A 43 25.62 7.95 4.41
C HIS A 43 24.88 6.62 4.21
N ARG A 44 24.36 6.33 3.00
CA ARG A 44 23.57 5.11 2.69
C ARG A 44 24.21 3.78 3.06
N LYS A 45 25.54 3.71 3.18
CA LYS A 45 26.25 2.50 3.68
C LYS A 45 25.80 2.11 5.09
N HIS A 46 25.22 3.05 5.83
CA HIS A 46 24.65 2.87 7.16
C HIS A 46 23.12 2.86 7.14
N ALA A 47 22.47 2.49 6.03
CA ALA A 47 21.01 2.51 5.90
C ALA A 47 20.29 1.77 7.05
N GLY A 48 20.75 0.56 7.42
CA GLY A 48 20.16 -0.20 8.54
C GLY A 48 20.19 0.56 9.87
N PRO A 49 21.38 0.97 10.37
CA PRO A 49 21.48 1.82 11.57
C PRO A 49 20.66 3.12 11.47
N ILE A 50 20.66 3.78 10.31
CA ILE A 50 19.87 5.00 10.09
C ILE A 50 18.38 4.74 10.29
N VAL A 51 17.84 3.69 9.67
CA VAL A 51 16.41 3.35 9.75
C VAL A 51 16.04 2.92 11.17
N SER A 52 16.91 2.18 11.86
CA SER A 52 16.73 1.80 13.26
C SER A 52 16.62 3.02 14.19
N VAL A 53 17.56 3.98 14.06
CA VAL A 53 17.52 5.23 14.84
C VAL A 53 16.30 6.07 14.49
N TRP A 54 15.99 6.22 13.20
CA TRP A 54 14.80 6.93 12.73
C TRP A 54 13.53 6.35 13.35
N HIS A 55 13.40 5.03 13.37
CA HIS A 55 12.23 4.35 13.90
C HIS A 55 12.11 4.54 15.42
N ARG A 56 13.22 4.37 16.14
CA ARG A 56 13.30 4.62 17.59
C ARG A 56 12.90 6.05 17.95
N GLU A 57 13.41 7.04 17.22
CA GLU A 57 13.11 8.45 17.46
C GLU A 57 11.69 8.84 17.03
N LEU A 58 11.13 8.21 15.98
CA LEU A 58 9.72 8.39 15.58
C LEU A 58 8.77 8.00 16.72
N ARG A 59 9.03 6.87 17.40
CA ARG A 59 8.18 6.42 18.52
C ARG A 59 8.23 7.39 19.70
N LYS A 60 9.41 7.96 20.00
CA LYS A 60 9.61 8.96 21.06
C LYS A 60 9.06 10.35 20.70
N ALA A 61 8.97 10.69 19.42
CA ALA A 61 8.57 12.01 18.97
C ALA A 61 7.12 12.33 19.36
N LYS A 62 6.85 13.60 19.71
CA LYS A 62 5.48 14.11 19.95
C LYS A 62 4.62 13.96 18.70
N SER A 63 3.30 13.76 18.87
CA SER A 63 2.33 13.56 17.76
C SER A 63 2.47 14.58 16.63
N SER A 64 2.67 15.87 16.95
CA SER A 64 2.83 16.95 15.96
C SER A 64 4.07 16.83 15.06
N ARG A 65 5.07 16.02 15.44
CA ARG A 65 6.31 15.83 14.68
C ARG A 65 6.35 14.52 13.89
N LYS A 66 5.48 13.56 14.22
CA LYS A 66 5.51 12.22 13.61
C LYS A 66 5.29 12.26 12.09
N LEU A 67 4.42 13.15 11.62
CA LEU A 67 4.21 13.33 10.18
C LEU A 67 5.47 13.85 9.47
N THR A 68 6.24 14.73 10.11
CA THR A 68 7.52 15.22 9.56
C THR A 68 8.57 14.11 9.42
N PHE A 69 8.59 13.14 10.34
CA PHE A 69 9.46 11.97 10.22
C PHE A 69 9.10 11.11 9.01
N LEU A 70 7.81 10.99 8.69
CA LEU A 70 7.35 10.26 7.50
C LEU A 70 7.63 11.03 6.20
N TYR A 71 7.57 12.36 6.22
CA TYR A 71 8.04 13.17 5.08
C TYR A 71 9.54 12.97 4.82
N LEU A 72 10.35 12.87 5.87
CA LEU A 72 11.76 12.51 5.74
C LEU A 72 11.95 11.12 5.14
N ALA A 73 11.25 10.10 5.65
CA ALA A 73 11.33 8.75 5.11
C ALA A 73 10.94 8.72 3.63
N ASN A 74 9.86 9.41 3.27
CA ASN A 74 9.42 9.55 1.88
C ASN A 74 10.50 10.18 0.98
N ASP A 75 11.08 11.30 1.40
CA ASP A 75 12.10 11.98 0.60
C ASP A 75 13.35 11.11 0.43
N VAL A 76 13.79 10.43 1.49
CA VAL A 76 14.93 9.50 1.46
C VAL A 76 14.66 8.31 0.55
N ILE A 77 13.52 7.63 0.70
CA ILE A 77 13.15 6.45 -0.11
C ILE A 77 13.10 6.83 -1.58
N GLN A 78 12.44 7.95 -1.93
CA GLN A 78 12.29 8.35 -3.33
C GLN A 78 13.61 8.83 -3.97
N ASN A 79 14.40 9.64 -3.26
CA ASN A 79 15.63 10.19 -3.81
C ASN A 79 16.82 9.20 -3.79
N SER A 80 16.79 8.20 -2.90
CA SER A 80 17.83 7.16 -2.85
C SER A 80 17.72 6.10 -3.95
N LYS A 81 16.53 5.88 -4.56
CA LYS A 81 16.31 4.87 -5.62
C LYS A 81 17.34 4.91 -6.74
N ARG A 82 17.81 6.11 -7.14
CA ARG A 82 18.82 6.28 -8.20
C ARG A 82 20.24 5.86 -7.78
N LYS A 83 20.50 5.75 -6.48
CA LYS A 83 21.79 5.38 -5.91
C LYS A 83 21.82 3.89 -5.56
N GLY A 84 20.72 3.34 -5.04
CA GLY A 84 20.56 1.92 -4.76
C GLY A 84 19.31 1.59 -3.93
N PRO A 85 19.00 0.31 -3.72
CA PRO A 85 17.77 -0.15 -3.06
C PRO A 85 17.86 -0.23 -1.53
N GLU A 86 19.00 0.14 -0.93
CA GLU A 86 19.28 -0.10 0.49
C GLU A 86 18.20 0.53 1.38
N PHE A 87 17.89 1.81 1.19
CA PHE A 87 16.86 2.47 1.99
C PHE A 87 15.47 1.91 1.75
N THR A 88 15.11 1.59 0.50
CA THR A 88 13.81 0.98 0.19
C THR A 88 13.63 -0.31 0.98
N ARG A 89 14.63 -1.19 0.99
CA ARG A 89 14.56 -2.47 1.72
C ARG A 89 14.56 -2.27 3.23
N GLU A 90 15.42 -1.41 3.77
CA GLU A 90 15.51 -1.22 5.22
C GLU A 90 14.23 -0.58 5.77
N PHE A 91 13.65 0.41 5.08
CA PHE A 91 12.39 1.04 5.49
C PHE A 91 11.21 0.06 5.42
N GLU A 92 11.14 -0.81 4.41
CA GLU A 92 10.07 -1.82 4.28
C GLU A 92 9.86 -2.62 5.58
N SER A 93 10.96 -2.98 6.26
CA SER A 93 10.91 -3.77 7.51
C SER A 93 10.29 -3.04 8.72
N VAL A 94 10.25 -1.71 8.71
CA VAL A 94 9.76 -0.90 9.85
C VAL A 94 8.49 -0.10 9.54
N LEU A 95 8.13 0.02 8.25
CA LEU A 95 7.04 0.91 7.82
C LEU A 95 5.68 0.48 8.34
N VAL A 96 5.39 -0.82 8.47
CA VAL A 96 4.10 -1.31 9.00
C VAL A 96 3.89 -0.88 10.45
N ASP A 97 4.86 -1.13 11.33
CA ASP A 97 4.80 -0.70 12.73
C ASP A 97 4.83 0.84 12.85
N ALA A 98 5.61 1.52 12.02
CA ALA A 98 5.66 2.98 12.00
C ALA A 98 4.30 3.60 11.62
N PHE A 99 3.65 3.12 10.56
CA PHE A 99 2.35 3.63 10.12
C PHE A 99 1.25 3.34 11.13
N SER A 100 1.20 2.13 11.71
CA SER A 100 0.28 1.79 12.81
C SER A 100 0.50 2.70 14.03
N HIS A 101 1.76 2.90 14.44
CA HIS A 101 2.10 3.76 15.58
C HIS A 101 1.67 5.21 15.35
N VAL A 102 1.92 5.77 14.16
CA VAL A 102 1.51 7.13 13.82
C VAL A 102 0.00 7.24 13.71
N ALA A 103 -0.69 6.27 13.10
CA ALA A 103 -2.15 6.28 13.01
C ALA A 103 -2.83 6.25 14.38
N ARG A 104 -2.24 5.53 15.36
CA ARG A 104 -2.75 5.45 16.74
C ARG A 104 -2.49 6.71 17.56
N GLU A 105 -1.33 7.34 17.41
CA GLU A 105 -0.92 8.48 18.26
C GLU A 105 -1.18 9.85 17.65
N ALA A 106 -1.54 9.91 16.37
CA ALA A 106 -1.80 11.17 15.68
C ALA A 106 -3.29 11.50 15.62
N ASP A 107 -3.61 12.80 15.65
CA ASP A 107 -4.98 13.29 15.56
C ASP A 107 -5.63 12.91 14.21
N GLU A 108 -6.98 12.93 14.15
CA GLU A 108 -7.78 12.66 12.93
C GLU A 108 -7.30 13.43 11.67
N GLY A 109 -6.58 14.54 11.84
CA GLY A 109 -5.95 15.30 10.74
C GLY A 109 -4.73 14.63 10.06
N CYS A 110 -4.19 13.53 10.60
CA CYS A 110 -3.00 12.86 10.05
C CYS A 110 -3.30 11.73 9.07
N LYS A 111 -4.51 11.14 9.08
CA LYS A 111 -4.89 10.05 8.17
C LYS A 111 -4.82 10.45 6.69
N LYS A 112 -5.38 11.61 6.33
CA LYS A 112 -5.37 12.13 4.95
C LYS A 112 -3.95 12.34 4.39
N PRO A 113 -3.01 12.99 5.11
CA PRO A 113 -1.60 13.04 4.69
C PRO A 113 -0.94 11.67 4.49
N LEU A 114 -1.23 10.69 5.37
CA LEU A 114 -0.68 9.34 5.27
C LEU A 114 -1.23 8.58 4.06
N GLU A 115 -2.53 8.64 3.82
CA GLU A 115 -3.17 8.08 2.62
C GLU A 115 -2.57 8.68 1.34
N ARG A 116 -2.37 10.01 1.32
CA ARG A 116 -1.72 10.68 0.19
C ARG A 116 -0.30 10.17 -0.03
N LEU A 117 0.49 9.95 1.03
CA LEU A 117 1.83 9.37 0.95
C LEU A 117 1.80 7.97 0.32
N LEU A 118 0.89 7.11 0.78
CA LEU A 118 0.74 5.74 0.26
C LEU A 118 0.30 5.73 -1.21
N ASN A 119 -0.62 6.61 -1.59
CA ASN A 119 -1.04 6.73 -2.99
C ASN A 119 0.12 7.19 -3.90
N ILE A 120 0.95 8.13 -3.45
CA ILE A 120 2.16 8.53 -4.20
C ILE A 120 3.14 7.36 -4.35
N TRP A 121 3.30 6.53 -3.31
CA TRP A 121 4.17 5.35 -3.39
C TRP A 121 3.62 4.30 -4.34
N GLN A 122 2.30 4.13 -4.41
CA GLN A 122 1.63 3.26 -5.36
C GLN A 122 1.78 3.77 -6.80
N GLU A 123 1.47 5.03 -7.06
CA GLU A 123 1.60 5.67 -8.39
C GLU A 123 3.03 5.60 -8.94
N ARG A 124 4.03 5.76 -8.06
CA ARG A 124 5.45 5.74 -8.43
C ARG A 124 6.09 4.36 -8.33
N SER A 125 5.32 3.30 -8.08
CA SER A 125 5.81 1.93 -7.89
C SER A 125 7.01 1.89 -6.95
N VAL A 126 6.88 2.52 -5.77
CA VAL A 126 7.90 2.51 -4.70
C VAL A 126 7.90 1.20 -3.96
N TYR A 127 6.72 0.70 -3.65
CA TYR A 127 6.49 -0.64 -3.13
C TYR A 127 5.36 -1.30 -3.92
N GLY A 128 5.28 -2.63 -3.87
CA GLY A 128 4.21 -3.40 -4.50
C GLY A 128 2.84 -3.10 -3.89
N SER A 129 1.78 -3.28 -4.68
CA SER A 129 0.39 -2.99 -4.28
C SER A 129 -0.03 -3.73 -3.01
N GLU A 130 0.39 -4.99 -2.83
CA GLU A 130 0.14 -5.80 -1.63
C GLU A 130 0.68 -5.14 -0.37
N PHE A 131 1.93 -4.67 -0.41
CA PHE A 131 2.55 -4.01 0.74
C PHE A 131 1.90 -2.65 1.03
N ILE A 132 1.53 -1.89 -0.01
CA ILE A 132 0.79 -0.64 0.16
C ILE A 132 -0.57 -0.91 0.82
N GLN A 133 -1.26 -1.99 0.46
CA GLN A 133 -2.52 -2.37 1.08
C GLN A 133 -2.33 -2.78 2.54
N GLN A 134 -1.27 -3.52 2.86
CA GLN A 134 -0.90 -3.85 4.24
C GLN A 134 -0.66 -2.59 5.10
N LEU A 135 0.00 -1.58 4.54
CA LEU A 135 0.19 -0.29 5.22
C LEU A 135 -1.14 0.44 5.45
N LYS A 136 -2.06 0.43 4.48
CA LYS A 136 -3.41 1.01 4.64
C LYS A 136 -4.18 0.32 5.77
N LEU A 137 -4.20 -1.01 5.79
CA LEU A 137 -4.88 -1.80 6.83
C LEU A 137 -4.30 -1.53 8.23
N SER A 138 -2.97 -1.41 8.35
CA SER A 138 -2.31 -1.11 9.64
C SER A 138 -2.76 0.21 10.28
N MET A 139 -3.27 1.14 9.47
CA MET A 139 -3.82 2.41 9.93
C MET A 139 -5.30 2.32 10.36
N GLU A 140 -6.04 1.34 9.83
CA GLU A 140 -7.49 1.14 10.08
C GLU A 140 -7.75 0.31 11.34
N ASP A 141 -6.96 -0.74 11.56
CA ASP A 141 -7.04 -1.62 12.74
C ASP A 141 -6.76 -0.89 14.07
N SER A 142 -6.14 0.28 13.99
CA SER A 142 -5.77 1.11 15.15
C SER A 142 -6.94 1.95 15.70
N SER A 143 -8.14 1.86 15.11
CA SER A 143 -9.33 2.65 15.49
C SER A 143 -10.13 2.11 16.68
N SER A 144 -9.65 1.08 17.39
CA SER A 144 -10.25 0.59 18.64
C SER A 144 -9.54 1.17 19.88
N PRO A 145 -10.24 1.86 20.79
CA PRO A 145 -9.62 2.47 21.96
C PRO A 145 -9.35 1.43 23.06
N GLN A 146 -8.10 1.03 23.24
CA GLN A 146 -7.66 0.29 24.44
C GLN A 146 -7.63 1.22 25.66
N SER A 147 -8.43 0.85 26.65
CA SER A 147 -8.66 1.54 27.93
C SER A 147 -7.42 1.55 28.82
N LYS A 148 -7.19 2.70 29.47
CA LYS A 148 -6.18 2.89 30.51
C LYS A 148 -6.60 2.18 31.81
N VAL A 149 -5.65 1.47 32.39
CA VAL A 149 -5.72 0.82 33.70
C VAL A 149 -5.74 1.87 34.83
N ALA A 150 -6.71 1.78 35.73
CA ALA A 150 -6.64 2.34 37.08
C ALA A 150 -7.49 1.49 38.04
N GLU A 151 -6.85 1.02 39.10
CA GLU A 151 -7.40 0.24 40.21
C GLU A 151 -8.41 1.05 41.05
N GLU A 152 -9.53 0.43 41.48
CA GLU A 152 -9.85 0.25 42.92
C GLU A 152 -11.19 -0.49 43.16
N LYS A 153 -11.09 -1.52 44.01
CA LYS A 153 -12.03 -2.02 45.05
C LYS A 153 -13.44 -2.53 44.68
N LYS A 154 -13.53 -3.87 44.71
CA LYS A 154 -14.55 -4.75 45.35
C LYS A 154 -15.92 -4.14 45.70
N SER A 155 -16.95 -4.62 45.00
CA SER A 155 -18.14 -5.16 45.65
C SER A 155 -18.71 -6.32 44.81
N LEU A 156 -18.73 -7.50 45.40
CA LEU A 156 -19.31 -8.73 44.86
C LEU A 156 -20.80 -8.55 44.57
N LYS A 157 -21.23 -8.73 43.31
CA LYS A 157 -22.49 -9.40 42.93
C LYS A 157 -22.35 -10.03 41.53
N ARG A 158 -22.55 -11.34 41.45
CA ARG A 158 -22.63 -12.14 40.22
C ARG A 158 -24.08 -12.16 39.70
N THR A 159 -24.17 -12.46 38.39
CA THR A 159 -25.33 -12.97 37.61
C THR A 159 -26.18 -11.84 36.97
N PHE A 160 -26.48 -11.77 35.66
CA PHE A 160 -26.62 -12.74 34.57
C PHE A 160 -26.24 -12.10 33.22
N GLN A 161 -25.09 -12.47 32.61
CA GLN A 161 -24.93 -12.50 31.14
C GLN A 161 -23.73 -13.38 30.81
N GLN A 162 -23.88 -14.67 31.09
CA GLN A 162 -23.02 -15.71 30.56
C GLN A 162 -23.65 -16.17 29.25
N ILE A 163 -23.55 -15.32 28.22
CA ILE A 163 -23.39 -15.81 26.85
C ILE A 163 -21.97 -15.37 26.53
N GLN A 164 -21.02 -16.23 26.90
CA GLN A 164 -19.78 -16.30 26.16
C GLN A 164 -20.19 -16.64 24.73
N GLU A 165 -20.18 -15.65 23.85
CA GLU A 165 -19.70 -15.93 22.51
C GLU A 165 -18.22 -16.27 22.73
N GLU A 166 -17.98 -17.57 22.91
CA GLU A 166 -16.68 -18.14 22.60
C GLU A 166 -16.37 -17.69 21.17
N GLU A 167 -15.23 -17.03 21.02
CA GLU A 167 -14.59 -16.82 19.74
C GLU A 167 -14.37 -18.20 19.12
N ASP A 168 -15.32 -18.63 18.29
CA ASP A 168 -15.07 -19.62 17.25
C ASP A 168 -14.10 -18.97 16.26
N ASP A 169 -12.83 -19.10 16.59
CA ASP A 169 -11.63 -18.80 15.80
C ASP A 169 -11.50 -19.78 14.62
N ASP A 170 -12.57 -19.95 13.85
CA ASP A 170 -12.59 -20.73 12.61
C ASP A 170 -13.67 -20.21 11.64
N TYR A 171 -13.75 -18.87 11.47
CA TYR A 171 -14.47 -18.29 10.34
C TYR A 171 -13.57 -18.40 9.11
N PRO A 172 -13.89 -19.25 8.11
CA PRO A 172 -13.10 -19.31 6.89
C PRO A 172 -13.19 -17.94 6.22
N GLY A 173 -12.06 -17.23 6.18
CA GLY A 173 -11.85 -15.95 5.52
C GLY A 173 -11.96 -16.04 4.00
N SER A 174 -13.10 -16.53 3.49
CA SER A 174 -13.44 -16.56 2.07
C SER A 174 -14.95 -16.42 1.90
N TYR A 175 -15.48 -15.25 2.28
CA TYR A 175 -16.77 -14.78 1.76
C TYR A 175 -16.66 -13.33 1.28
N SER A 176 -15.62 -13.04 0.50
CA SER A 176 -15.97 -12.42 -0.79
C SER A 176 -16.48 -13.57 -1.64
N PRO A 177 -17.69 -13.50 -2.21
CA PRO A 177 -18.00 -14.33 -3.37
C PRO A 177 -16.91 -14.02 -4.39
N GLN A 178 -15.90 -14.89 -4.49
CA GLN A 178 -15.08 -14.99 -5.68
C GLN A 178 -16.07 -15.40 -6.75
N ASP A 179 -16.49 -14.42 -7.52
CA ASP A 179 -17.24 -14.66 -8.73
C ASP A 179 -16.26 -15.36 -9.69
N PRO A 180 -16.47 -16.64 -10.05
CA PRO A 180 -15.55 -17.36 -10.91
C PRO A 180 -15.72 -16.97 -12.39
N SER A 181 -16.60 -16.04 -12.73
CA SER A 181 -16.97 -15.82 -14.12
C SER A 181 -16.12 -14.72 -14.78
N ALA A 182 -15.17 -15.16 -15.61
CA ALA A 182 -14.47 -14.40 -16.67
C ALA A 182 -13.48 -13.28 -16.29
N GLY A 183 -13.55 -12.69 -15.10
CA GLY A 183 -12.66 -11.59 -14.69
C GLY A 183 -11.16 -11.91 -14.67
N PRO A 184 -10.72 -13.03 -14.04
CA PRO A 184 -9.29 -13.31 -13.83
C PRO A 184 -8.52 -13.54 -15.13
N LEU A 185 -9.11 -14.26 -16.09
CA LEU A 185 -8.45 -14.63 -17.35
C LEU A 185 -8.24 -13.40 -18.26
N LEU A 186 -9.23 -12.51 -18.35
CA LEU A 186 -9.11 -11.27 -19.11
C LEU A 186 -8.06 -10.32 -18.51
N THR A 187 -7.90 -10.32 -17.19
CA THR A 187 -6.87 -9.54 -16.51
C THR A 187 -5.47 -10.08 -16.81
N GLU A 188 -5.26 -11.40 -16.73
CA GLU A 188 -3.98 -12.04 -17.03
C GLU A 188 -3.57 -11.86 -18.50
N ASP A 189 -4.50 -12.07 -19.44
CA ASP A 189 -4.27 -11.87 -20.87
C ASP A 189 -3.91 -10.42 -21.21
N LEU A 190 -4.59 -9.45 -20.58
CA LEU A 190 -4.30 -8.03 -20.76
C LEU A 190 -2.93 -7.65 -20.19
N ILE A 191 -2.56 -8.16 -19.02
CA ILE A 191 -1.23 -7.94 -18.43
C ILE A 191 -0.14 -8.47 -19.35
N LYS A 192 -0.32 -9.69 -19.87
CA LYS A 192 0.65 -10.29 -20.80
C LYS A 192 0.80 -9.45 -22.08
N ALA A 193 -0.30 -9.03 -22.69
CA ALA A 193 -0.27 -8.18 -23.88
C ALA A 193 0.42 -6.82 -23.63
N LEU A 194 0.27 -6.25 -22.43
CA LEU A 194 0.97 -5.02 -22.02
C LEU A 194 2.48 -5.24 -21.85
N GLN A 195 2.89 -6.36 -21.26
CA GLN A 195 4.30 -6.72 -21.07
C GLN A 195 5.00 -7.02 -22.40
N ASP A 196 4.33 -7.71 -23.31
CA ASP A 196 4.87 -8.03 -24.63
C ASP A 196 5.12 -6.75 -25.45
N LEU A 197 4.26 -5.73 -25.29
CA LEU A 197 4.41 -4.44 -25.96
C LEU A 197 5.59 -3.59 -25.42
N GLU A 198 6.01 -3.79 -24.16
CA GLU A 198 7.17 -3.11 -23.58
C GLU A 198 8.49 -3.53 -24.28
N ASN A 199 8.53 -4.74 -24.83
CA ASN A 199 9.68 -5.30 -25.56
C ASN A 199 9.57 -5.14 -27.09
N ALA A 200 8.65 -4.31 -27.59
CA ALA A 200 8.37 -4.20 -29.02
C ALA A 200 9.47 -3.45 -29.81
N ALA A 201 9.36 -3.45 -31.15
CA ALA A 201 10.34 -2.85 -32.07
C ALA A 201 10.54 -1.34 -31.85
N SER A 202 9.48 -0.63 -31.46
CA SER A 202 9.52 0.77 -31.01
C SER A 202 10.21 0.96 -29.66
N GLY A 203 10.47 -0.11 -28.91
CA GLY A 203 11.37 -0.14 -27.76
C GLY A 203 12.84 -0.29 -28.14
N ASP A 204 13.16 -0.86 -29.31
CA ASP A 204 14.52 -1.18 -29.79
C ASP A 204 15.30 0.09 -30.22
N ALA A 205 15.83 0.81 -29.22
CA ALA A 205 16.59 2.03 -29.41
C ALA A 205 17.88 1.81 -30.22
N THR A 206 18.49 0.62 -30.10
CA THR A 206 19.75 0.30 -30.80
C THR A 206 19.54 0.23 -32.31
N VAL A 207 18.49 -0.44 -32.77
CA VAL A 207 18.20 -0.51 -34.21
C VAL A 207 17.78 0.85 -34.75
N ARG A 208 16.99 1.63 -34.01
CA ARG A 208 16.66 3.01 -34.40
C ARG A 208 17.88 3.89 -34.54
N GLN A 209 18.83 3.80 -33.62
CA GLN A 209 20.08 4.56 -33.69
C GLN A 209 20.90 4.16 -34.93
N LYS A 210 20.98 2.86 -35.24
CA LYS A 210 21.65 2.38 -36.46
C LYS A 210 21.01 2.96 -37.72
N ILE A 211 19.68 2.91 -37.82
CA ILE A 211 18.93 3.49 -38.95
C ILE A 211 19.17 5.00 -39.05
N ALA A 212 19.14 5.72 -37.93
CA ALA A 212 19.39 7.17 -37.90
C ALA A 212 20.83 7.55 -38.26
N SER A 213 21.79 6.64 -38.06
CA SER A 213 23.20 6.83 -38.42
C SER A 213 23.55 6.41 -39.85
N LEU A 214 22.57 5.98 -40.65
CA LEU A 214 22.83 5.61 -42.05
C LEU A 214 23.37 6.82 -42.84
N PRO A 215 24.40 6.62 -43.68
CA PRO A 215 25.01 7.70 -44.47
C PRO A 215 24.02 8.34 -45.44
N GLN A 216 24.18 9.61 -45.78
CA GLN A 216 23.27 10.27 -46.73
C GLN A 216 23.39 9.67 -48.13
N GLU A 217 24.57 9.14 -48.45
CA GLU A 217 24.91 8.49 -49.71
C GLU A 217 24.07 7.23 -49.99
N VAL A 218 23.48 6.59 -48.95
CA VAL A 218 22.60 5.42 -49.15
C VAL A 218 21.15 5.80 -49.47
N GLN A 219 20.77 7.07 -49.31
CA GLN A 219 19.40 7.56 -49.51
C GLN A 219 19.27 8.66 -50.58
N ASP A 220 20.35 9.39 -50.88
CA ASP A 220 20.36 10.47 -51.87
C ASP A 220 21.16 10.08 -53.12
N VAL A 221 20.43 9.82 -54.21
CA VAL A 221 20.99 9.47 -55.53
C VAL A 221 21.89 10.58 -56.08
N SER A 222 21.66 11.84 -55.72
CA SER A 222 22.45 12.98 -56.20
C SER A 222 23.91 12.93 -55.74
N LEU A 223 24.19 12.20 -54.66
CA LEU A 223 25.53 12.04 -54.12
C LEU A 223 26.36 10.99 -54.87
N LEU A 224 25.74 10.18 -55.74
CA LEU A 224 26.44 9.15 -56.52
C LEU A 224 27.46 9.74 -57.50
N GLU A 225 27.23 10.97 -57.99
CA GLU A 225 28.17 11.69 -58.87
C GLU A 225 29.54 11.92 -58.21
N LYS A 226 29.61 11.90 -56.88
CA LYS A 226 30.86 12.10 -56.12
C LYS A 226 31.72 10.85 -56.04
N ILE A 227 31.20 9.69 -56.44
CA ILE A 227 31.94 8.43 -56.44
C ILE A 227 32.70 8.29 -57.75
N THR A 228 34.02 8.41 -57.67
CA THR A 228 34.90 8.45 -58.84
C THR A 228 35.70 7.17 -59.04
N ASP A 229 35.68 6.25 -58.07
CA ASP A 229 36.41 4.99 -58.12
C ASP A 229 35.52 3.76 -57.83
N LYS A 230 35.90 2.64 -58.44
CA LYS A 230 35.15 1.37 -58.35
C LYS A 230 35.13 0.80 -56.93
N GLU A 231 36.21 0.95 -56.15
CA GLU A 231 36.27 0.42 -54.78
C GLU A 231 35.33 1.17 -53.83
N ALA A 232 35.20 2.49 -53.99
CA ALA A 232 34.22 3.30 -53.26
C ALA A 232 32.78 2.95 -53.66
N ALA A 233 32.52 2.72 -54.96
CA ALA A 233 31.21 2.27 -55.42
C ALA A 233 30.81 0.90 -54.84
N GLU A 234 31.74 -0.06 -54.81
CA GLU A 234 31.51 -1.39 -54.22
C GLU A 234 31.29 -1.33 -52.70
N ARG A 235 32.00 -0.44 -51.99
CA ARG A 235 31.76 -0.20 -50.55
C ARG A 235 30.40 0.43 -50.30
N LEU A 236 30.00 1.42 -51.09
CA LEU A 236 28.66 2.00 -50.98
C LEU A 236 27.59 0.95 -51.29
N SER A 237 27.75 0.14 -52.34
CA SER A 237 26.81 -0.92 -52.70
C SER A 237 26.56 -1.88 -51.51
N LYS A 238 27.62 -2.35 -50.85
CA LYS A 238 27.48 -3.20 -49.65
C LYS A 238 26.72 -2.48 -48.53
N THR A 239 27.01 -1.20 -48.33
CA THR A 239 26.35 -0.40 -47.28
C THR A 239 24.85 -0.20 -47.61
N VAL A 240 24.51 0.00 -48.89
CA VAL A 240 23.13 0.08 -49.37
C VAL A 240 22.40 -1.25 -49.15
N ASP A 241 23.02 -2.38 -49.48
CA ASP A 241 22.42 -3.71 -49.29
C ASP A 241 22.13 -3.99 -47.81
N GLU A 242 23.08 -3.68 -46.93
CA GLU A 242 22.91 -3.79 -45.48
C GLU A 242 21.81 -2.86 -44.94
N ALA A 243 21.75 -1.62 -45.43
CA ALA A 243 20.72 -0.65 -45.07
C ALA A 243 19.32 -1.11 -45.51
N CYS A 244 19.19 -1.67 -46.72
CA CYS A 244 17.95 -2.21 -47.25
C CYS A 244 17.42 -3.37 -46.38
N LEU A 245 18.28 -4.31 -46.01
CA LEU A 245 17.92 -5.42 -45.12
C LEU A 245 17.47 -4.92 -43.75
N LEU A 246 18.25 -4.01 -43.14
CA LEU A 246 17.94 -3.42 -41.85
C LEU A 246 16.57 -2.71 -41.84
N LEU A 247 16.29 -1.91 -42.87
CA LEU A 247 15.02 -1.19 -43.01
C LEU A 247 13.85 -2.15 -43.26
N ALA A 248 14.03 -3.18 -44.08
CA ALA A 248 12.99 -4.18 -44.35
C ALA A 248 12.63 -4.95 -43.06
N GLU A 249 13.62 -5.42 -42.31
CA GLU A 249 13.41 -6.11 -41.03
C GLU A 249 12.74 -5.20 -40.00
N TYR A 250 13.18 -3.95 -39.88
CA TYR A 250 12.60 -3.00 -38.94
C TYR A 250 11.14 -2.66 -39.30
N ASN A 251 10.85 -2.40 -40.59
CA ASN A 251 9.50 -2.11 -41.04
C ASN A 251 8.55 -3.30 -40.86
N GLY A 252 9.04 -4.53 -41.08
CA GLY A 252 8.28 -5.75 -40.81
C GLY A 252 7.93 -5.89 -39.32
N ARG A 253 8.92 -5.70 -38.44
CA ARG A 253 8.70 -5.72 -36.98
C ARG A 253 7.76 -4.59 -36.52
N LEU A 254 7.89 -3.40 -37.07
CA LEU A 254 7.03 -2.26 -36.75
C LEU A 254 5.58 -2.51 -37.20
N ALA A 255 5.37 -3.13 -38.37
CA ALA A 255 4.05 -3.48 -38.85
C ALA A 255 3.35 -4.51 -37.94
N ALA A 256 4.09 -5.52 -37.46
CA ALA A 256 3.59 -6.49 -36.47
C ALA A 256 3.19 -5.79 -35.17
N GLU A 257 4.07 -4.94 -34.63
CA GLU A 257 3.77 -4.16 -33.42
C GLU A 257 2.51 -3.28 -33.57
N LEU A 258 2.31 -2.67 -34.74
CA LEU A 258 1.10 -1.87 -34.98
C LEU A 258 -0.17 -2.71 -34.92
N GLU A 259 -0.14 -3.97 -35.37
CA GLU A 259 -1.28 -4.87 -35.24
C GLU A 259 -1.50 -5.31 -33.80
N ASP A 260 -0.43 -5.64 -33.08
CA ASP A 260 -0.48 -5.97 -31.65
C ASP A 260 -1.09 -4.81 -30.83
N ARG A 261 -0.69 -3.56 -31.14
CA ARG A 261 -1.28 -2.34 -30.54
C ARG A 261 -2.77 -2.19 -30.84
N ARG A 262 -3.23 -2.53 -32.06
CA ARG A 262 -4.65 -2.51 -32.40
C ARG A 262 -5.43 -3.57 -31.63
N GLN A 263 -4.86 -4.76 -31.48
CA GLN A 263 -5.46 -5.82 -30.67
C GLN A 263 -5.55 -5.41 -29.19
N LEU A 264 -4.46 -4.89 -28.62
CA LEU A 264 -4.43 -4.40 -27.25
C LEU A 264 -5.46 -3.29 -27.04
N ALA A 265 -5.62 -2.36 -27.99
CA ALA A 265 -6.64 -1.32 -27.91
C ALA A 265 -8.06 -1.90 -27.83
N ARG A 266 -8.35 -2.97 -28.60
CA ARG A 266 -9.63 -3.69 -28.51
C ARG A 266 -9.80 -4.35 -27.14
N MET A 267 -8.77 -5.04 -26.65
CA MET A 267 -8.78 -5.68 -25.32
C MET A 267 -9.02 -4.66 -24.19
N LEU A 268 -8.41 -3.48 -24.27
CA LEU A 268 -8.61 -2.41 -23.27
C LEU A 268 -10.05 -1.89 -23.26
N ILE A 269 -10.67 -1.74 -24.42
CA ILE A 269 -12.07 -1.29 -24.54
C ILE A 269 -12.99 -2.33 -23.90
N GLU A 270 -12.82 -3.60 -24.26
CA GLU A 270 -13.61 -4.71 -23.72
C GLU A 270 -13.42 -4.83 -22.21
N TYR A 271 -12.16 -4.85 -21.73
CA TYR A 271 -11.85 -4.91 -20.31
C TYR A 271 -12.47 -3.75 -19.53
N THR A 272 -12.39 -2.53 -20.05
CA THR A 272 -12.99 -1.36 -19.40
C THR A 272 -14.50 -1.48 -19.31
N GLN A 273 -15.15 -2.01 -20.36
CA GLN A 273 -16.60 -2.23 -20.33
C GLN A 273 -16.97 -3.29 -19.30
N ASN A 274 -16.28 -4.41 -19.28
CA ASN A 274 -16.51 -5.48 -18.28
C ASN A 274 -16.28 -4.97 -16.85
N GLN A 275 -15.25 -4.17 -16.60
CA GLN A 275 -15.00 -3.58 -15.27
C GLN A 275 -16.12 -2.63 -14.83
N LYS A 276 -16.75 -1.89 -15.75
CA LYS A 276 -17.94 -1.07 -15.42
C LYS A 276 -19.12 -1.92 -15.01
N ASP A 277 -19.36 -3.03 -15.71
CA ASP A 277 -20.48 -3.92 -15.41
C ASP A 277 -20.27 -4.60 -14.04
N VAL A 278 -19.05 -5.06 -13.76
CA VAL A 278 -18.66 -5.61 -12.44
C VAL A 278 -18.81 -4.55 -11.35
N LEU A 279 -18.38 -3.31 -11.58
CA LEU A 279 -18.53 -2.22 -10.62
C LEU A 279 -19.99 -1.99 -10.27
N MET A 280 -20.87 -1.90 -11.27
CA MET A 280 -22.31 -1.71 -11.09
C MET A 280 -22.93 -2.85 -10.25
N GLU A 281 -22.55 -4.10 -10.51
CA GLU A 281 -23.03 -5.24 -9.75
C GLU A 281 -22.54 -5.21 -8.29
N LYS A 282 -21.27 -4.85 -8.07
CA LYS A 282 -20.69 -4.73 -6.72
C LYS A 282 -21.32 -3.60 -5.93
N GLU A 283 -21.61 -2.46 -6.55
CA GLU A 283 -22.34 -1.35 -5.94
C GLU A 283 -23.76 -1.78 -5.51
N LYS A 284 -24.48 -2.50 -6.39
CA LYS A 284 -25.80 -3.05 -6.05
C LYS A 284 -25.73 -4.02 -4.87
N LYS A 285 -24.78 -4.97 -4.88
CA LYS A 285 -24.56 -5.91 -3.77
C LYS A 285 -24.23 -5.18 -2.46
N LEU A 286 -23.41 -4.13 -2.51
CA LEU A 286 -23.07 -3.33 -1.34
C LEU A 286 -24.32 -2.67 -0.72
N GLU A 287 -25.21 -2.13 -1.54
CA GLU A 287 -26.46 -1.54 -1.06
C GLU A 287 -27.38 -2.57 -0.40
N GLU A 288 -27.47 -3.77 -0.97
CA GLU A 288 -28.19 -4.90 -0.36
C GLU A 288 -27.61 -5.26 1.03
N TYR A 289 -26.28 -5.26 1.18
CA TYR A 289 -25.62 -5.52 2.47
C TYR A 289 -25.86 -4.40 3.49
N LYS A 290 -25.87 -3.13 3.07
CA LYS A 290 -26.25 -2.01 3.96
C LYS A 290 -27.68 -2.16 4.48
N GLN A 291 -28.62 -2.54 3.61
CA GLN A 291 -30.01 -2.78 4.02
C GLN A 291 -30.13 -3.98 4.97
N LYS A 292 -29.35 -5.05 4.75
CA LYS A 292 -29.26 -6.18 5.70
C LYS A 292 -28.72 -5.72 7.06
N LEU A 293 -27.64 -4.93 7.07
CA LEU A 293 -27.04 -4.41 8.30
C LEU A 293 -28.01 -3.51 9.08
N ALA A 294 -28.78 -2.66 8.40
CA ALA A 294 -29.80 -1.83 9.02
C ALA A 294 -30.88 -2.67 9.73
N ARG A 295 -31.34 -3.75 9.09
CA ARG A 295 -32.30 -4.70 9.70
C ARG A 295 -31.71 -5.40 10.93
N VAL A 296 -30.48 -5.88 10.85
CA VAL A 296 -29.78 -6.50 12.01
C VAL A 296 -29.65 -5.50 13.16
N THR A 297 -29.33 -4.24 12.85
CA THR A 297 -29.22 -3.17 13.85
C THR A 297 -30.57 -2.87 14.51
N GLN A 298 -31.66 -2.89 13.74
CA GLN A 298 -33.01 -2.74 14.29
C GLN A 298 -33.36 -3.89 15.25
N VAL A 299 -33.15 -5.14 14.82
CA VAL A 299 -33.38 -6.33 15.67
C VAL A 299 -32.57 -6.23 16.97
N ARG A 300 -31.31 -5.80 16.91
CA ARG A 300 -30.47 -5.59 18.10
C ARG A 300 -31.07 -4.56 19.05
N LYS A 301 -31.62 -3.46 18.54
CA LYS A 301 -32.27 -2.42 19.35
C LYS A 301 -33.53 -2.93 20.03
N GLU A 302 -34.39 -3.63 19.29
CA GLU A 302 -35.62 -4.22 19.80
C GLU A 302 -35.34 -5.29 20.84
N LEU A 303 -34.37 -6.18 20.59
CA LEU A 303 -33.94 -7.22 21.52
C LEU A 303 -33.45 -6.63 22.85
N LYS A 304 -32.67 -5.54 22.82
CA LYS A 304 -32.20 -4.86 24.03
C LYS A 304 -33.37 -4.31 24.87
N SER A 305 -34.37 -3.74 24.21
CA SER A 305 -35.60 -3.27 24.89
C SER A 305 -36.40 -4.45 25.45
N HIS A 306 -36.48 -5.56 24.70
CA HIS A 306 -37.22 -6.74 25.12
C HIS A 306 -36.61 -7.39 26.36
N ILE A 307 -35.27 -7.51 26.42
CA ILE A 307 -34.56 -8.03 27.59
C ILE A 307 -34.88 -7.23 28.86
N GLN A 308 -35.01 -5.91 28.76
CA GLN A 308 -35.37 -5.07 29.92
C GLN A 308 -36.81 -5.28 30.41
N SER A 309 -37.70 -5.79 29.55
CA SER A 309 -39.08 -6.12 29.91
C SER A 309 -39.26 -7.52 30.51
N LEU A 310 -38.22 -8.36 30.45
CA LEU A 310 -38.27 -9.70 31.03
C LEU A 310 -38.08 -9.64 32.55
N PRO A 311 -38.82 -10.46 33.31
CA PRO A 311 -38.70 -10.48 34.77
C PRO A 311 -37.32 -10.98 35.20
N ASP A 312 -36.68 -10.23 36.11
CA ASP A 312 -35.43 -10.65 36.73
C ASP A 312 -35.72 -11.71 37.81
N LEU A 313 -35.46 -12.96 37.45
CA LEU A 313 -35.68 -14.13 38.32
C LEU A 313 -34.79 -14.12 39.57
N SER A 314 -33.76 -13.26 39.64
CA SER A 314 -32.91 -13.10 40.83
C SER A 314 -33.58 -12.27 41.95
N LEU A 315 -34.64 -11.53 41.63
CA LEU A 315 -35.45 -10.74 42.57
C LEU A 315 -36.63 -11.53 43.15
N LEU A 316 -36.87 -12.76 42.70
CA LEU A 316 -37.86 -13.63 43.30
C LEU A 316 -37.42 -14.03 44.71
N PRO A 317 -38.31 -13.98 45.72
CA PRO A 317 -37.96 -14.40 47.07
C PRO A 317 -37.46 -15.85 47.05
N ASN A 318 -36.33 -16.08 47.71
CA ASN A 318 -35.67 -17.38 47.73
C ASN A 318 -36.57 -18.41 48.45
N VAL A 319 -37.28 -19.25 47.70
CA VAL A 319 -38.18 -20.29 48.25
C VAL A 319 -37.43 -21.48 48.87
N THR A 320 -36.11 -21.37 49.07
CA THR A 320 -35.29 -22.41 49.74
C THR A 320 -35.28 -22.31 51.27
N GLY A 321 -35.81 -21.23 51.85
CA GLY A 321 -36.21 -21.22 53.26
C GLY A 321 -37.61 -21.82 53.35
N GLY A 322 -37.68 -23.12 53.67
CA GLY A 322 -38.90 -23.93 53.63
C GLY A 322 -40.16 -23.18 54.07
N LEU A 323 -41.22 -23.32 53.27
CA LEU A 323 -42.57 -23.00 53.71
C LEU A 323 -42.77 -23.60 55.10
N ALA A 324 -43.32 -22.83 56.04
CA ALA A 324 -43.73 -23.36 57.34
C ALA A 324 -44.52 -24.66 57.09
N PRO A 325 -44.21 -25.77 57.79
CA PRO A 325 -44.96 -27.00 57.61
C PRO A 325 -46.44 -26.67 57.74
N LEU A 326 -47.24 -27.10 56.76
CA LEU A 326 -48.69 -27.00 56.90
C LEU A 326 -49.07 -27.67 58.23
N PRO A 327 -49.97 -27.07 59.02
CA PRO A 327 -50.39 -27.64 60.30
C PRO A 327 -50.80 -29.09 60.09
N SER A 328 -50.32 -29.97 60.96
CA SER A 328 -50.69 -31.38 60.89
C SER A 328 -52.21 -31.50 61.06
N ALA A 329 -52.84 -32.52 60.47
CA ALA A 329 -54.27 -32.73 60.64
C ALA A 329 -54.70 -32.82 62.12
N GLY A 330 -53.79 -33.14 63.05
CA GLY A 330 -54.03 -33.09 64.50
C GLY A 330 -54.11 -31.69 65.12
N ASP A 331 -53.47 -30.68 64.51
CA ASP A 331 -53.51 -29.29 64.98
C ASP A 331 -54.85 -28.59 64.64
N LEU A 332 -55.57 -29.09 63.63
CA LEU A 332 -56.88 -28.56 63.23
C LEU A 332 -58.04 -29.05 64.13
N PHE A 333 -57.81 -30.07 64.96
CA PHE A 333 -58.84 -30.68 65.81
C PHE A 333 -58.49 -30.71 67.31
N SER A 334 -57.41 -30.04 67.73
CA SER A 334 -57.10 -29.86 69.15
C SER A 334 -57.87 -28.65 69.69
N THR A 335 -59.13 -28.90 70.06
CA THR A 335 -59.93 -27.99 70.87
C THR A 335 -59.52 -28.12 72.33
N ASP A 336 -58.97 -27.06 72.90
CA ASP A 336 -59.19 -26.71 74.31
C ASP A 336 -60.08 -25.47 74.37
#